data_AF-A0A660YRT0-F1
#
_entry.id   AF-A0A660YRT0-F1
#
_cell.length_a   1.000
_cell.length_b   1.000
_cell.length_c   1.000
_cell.angle_alpha   90.00
_cell.angle_beta   90.00
_cell.angle_gamma   90.00
#
_symmetry.space_group_name_H-M   'P 1'
#
loop_
_entity.id
_entity.type
_entity.pdbx_description
1 polymer ?
#
loop_
_entity_poly.entity_id
_entity_poly.type
_entity_poly.pdbx_seq_one_letter_code
_entity_poly.pdbx_strand_id
1 'polypeptide(L)'
;MNENQQTQFQAPLFLRIPVSRLIFLSITSFGFYEAYWIYKNWRYIKERDGLNIRPFWRGVFGVFFCHSLLRRIHEDKEARSIQLPIFSPGGLATGWVILIIVSNIVSRAPGIVASIISAFIPSFLCLVPVQNYINSVEEKRSPGQGFYGWSSGHIVCLVIGIIIWALLLIGLGSEM
;
A
#
# COMPACT_ATOMS: atom_id res chain seq x y z
N MET A 1 23.27 -30.07 20.78
CA MET A 1 21.83 -29.76 20.86
C MET A 1 21.76 -28.31 21.33
N ASN A 2 21.68 -27.35 20.41
CA ASN A 2 21.83 -25.92 20.74
C ASN A 2 20.45 -25.29 20.93
N GLU A 3 19.99 -25.22 22.18
CA GLU A 3 18.69 -24.68 22.60
C GLU A 3 18.61 -23.13 22.64
N ASN A 4 19.47 -22.39 21.92
CA ASN A 4 19.51 -20.92 22.03
C ASN A 4 19.51 -20.18 20.67
N GLN A 5 18.73 -20.64 19.69
CA GLN A 5 18.21 -19.73 18.66
C GLN A 5 16.88 -19.15 19.16
N GLN A 6 16.95 -18.30 20.19
CA GLN A 6 15.85 -17.35 20.40
C GLN A 6 15.72 -16.56 19.11
N THR A 7 14.64 -16.79 18.36
CA THR A 7 14.31 -16.07 17.14
C THR A 7 14.25 -14.59 17.47
N GLN A 8 15.35 -13.86 17.32
CA GLN A 8 15.35 -12.43 17.54
C GLN A 8 14.51 -11.81 16.43
N PHE A 9 13.25 -11.51 16.74
CA PHE A 9 12.37 -10.79 15.83
C PHE A 9 13.00 -9.44 15.52
N GLN A 10 13.63 -9.33 14.36
CA GLN A 10 14.20 -8.08 13.90
C GLN A 10 13.06 -7.12 13.56
N ALA A 11 13.26 -5.83 13.78
CA ALA A 11 12.31 -4.82 13.33
C ALA A 11 12.17 -4.97 11.80
N PRO A 12 10.93 -5.02 11.27
CA PRO A 12 10.72 -5.23 9.85
C PRO A 12 11.25 -4.03 9.05
N LEU A 13 11.83 -4.30 7.89
CA LEU A 13 12.35 -3.32 6.95
C LEU A 13 11.22 -2.49 6.34
N PHE A 14 10.09 -3.15 6.07
CA PHE A 14 8.93 -2.56 5.40
C PHE A 14 7.61 -3.06 6.00
N LEU A 15 6.49 -2.51 5.52
CA LEU A 15 5.17 -2.94 5.98
C LEU A 15 4.85 -4.36 5.50
N ARG A 16 4.97 -5.33 6.41
CA ARG A 16 4.61 -6.74 6.17
C ARG A 16 3.13 -6.98 6.44
N ILE A 17 2.33 -7.17 5.39
CA ILE A 17 0.88 -7.46 5.47
C ILE A 17 0.49 -8.52 4.43
N PRO A 18 -0.59 -9.30 4.65
CA PRO A 18 -1.11 -10.18 3.63
C PRO A 18 -1.53 -9.39 2.38
N VAL A 19 -1.25 -9.92 1.19
CA VAL A 19 -1.67 -9.28 -0.07
C VAL A 19 -3.19 -9.17 -0.16
N SER A 20 -3.91 -10.17 0.36
CA SER A 20 -5.38 -10.12 0.46
C SER A 20 -5.86 -8.90 1.25
N ARG A 21 -5.14 -8.51 2.31
CA ARG A 21 -5.47 -7.33 3.10
C ARG A 21 -5.19 -6.05 2.33
N LEU A 22 -4.09 -5.98 1.58
CA LEU A 22 -3.80 -4.85 0.70
C LEU A 22 -4.94 -4.65 -0.31
N ILE A 23 -5.35 -5.72 -1.01
CA ILE A 23 -6.42 -5.68 -2.01
C ILE A 23 -7.75 -5.28 -1.35
N PHE A 24 -8.15 -6.00 -0.29
CA PHE A 24 -9.41 -5.76 0.40
C PHE A 24 -9.53 -4.32 0.90
N LEU A 25 -8.49 -3.81 1.58
CA LEU A 25 -8.52 -2.45 2.09
C LEU A 25 -8.45 -1.41 0.98
N SER A 26 -7.74 -1.67 -0.13
CA SER A 26 -7.72 -0.74 -1.27
C SER A 26 -9.10 -0.58 -1.90
N ILE A 27 -9.83 -1.68 -2.10
CA ILE A 27 -11.20 -1.66 -2.65
C ILE A 27 -12.17 -1.01 -1.66
N THR A 28 -12.18 -1.48 -0.41
CA THR A 28 -13.14 -1.00 0.60
C THR A 28 -12.93 0.47 0.95
N SER A 29 -11.69 0.97 0.89
CA SER A 29 -11.36 2.36 1.16
C SER A 29 -11.25 3.26 -0.06
N PHE A 30 -11.68 2.82 -1.25
CA PHE A 30 -11.63 3.66 -2.46
C PHE A 30 -10.22 4.19 -2.79
N GLY A 31 -9.20 3.34 -2.64
CA GLY A 31 -7.80 3.69 -2.86
C GLY A 31 -7.12 4.48 -1.73
N PHE A 32 -7.84 4.96 -0.71
CA PHE A 32 -7.23 5.67 0.43
C PHE A 32 -6.21 4.80 1.18
N TYR A 33 -6.44 3.50 1.24
CA TYR A 33 -5.50 2.57 1.84
C TYR A 33 -4.14 2.54 1.14
N GLU A 34 -4.09 2.80 -0.16
CA GLU A 34 -2.84 2.84 -0.93
C GLU A 34 -1.97 4.02 -0.47
N ALA A 35 -2.58 5.17 -0.17
CA ALA A 35 -1.89 6.31 0.45
C ALA A 35 -1.39 5.99 1.87
N TYR A 36 -2.20 5.28 2.67
CA TYR A 36 -1.78 4.79 3.99
C TYR A 36 -0.59 3.81 3.87
N TRP A 37 -0.63 2.91 2.90
CA TRP A 37 0.44 1.95 2.61
C TRP A 37 1.75 2.67 2.27
N ILE A 38 1.69 3.70 1.41
CA ILE A 38 2.83 4.56 1.08
C ILE A 38 3.36 5.25 2.34
N TYR A 39 2.48 5.86 3.15
CA TYR A 39 2.84 6.49 4.42
C TYR A 39 3.58 5.52 5.35
N LYS A 40 3.03 4.32 5.55
CA LYS A 40 3.59 3.34 6.49
C LYS A 40 4.96 2.86 6.05
N ASN A 41 5.17 2.60 4.77
CA ASN A 41 6.49 2.22 4.28
C ASN A 41 7.50 3.36 4.41
N TRP A 42 7.10 4.61 4.17
CA TRP A 42 7.96 5.77 4.48
C TRP A 42 8.26 5.91 5.96
N ARG A 43 7.35 5.50 6.85
CA ARG A 43 7.56 5.51 8.30
C ARG A 43 8.64 4.49 8.69
N TYR A 44 8.55 3.25 8.20
CA TYR A 44 9.59 2.23 8.44
C TYR A 44 10.96 2.70 7.94
N ILE A 45 11.02 3.22 6.71
CA ILE A 45 12.23 3.80 6.14
C ILE A 45 12.80 4.92 7.02
N LYS A 46 11.95 5.83 7.50
CA LYS A 46 12.36 6.94 8.35
C LYS A 46 12.98 6.43 9.66
N GLU A 47 12.29 5.53 10.34
CA GLU A 47 12.67 5.03 11.66
C GLU A 47 13.95 4.21 11.59
N ARG A 48 14.10 3.37 10.55
CA ARG A 48 15.30 2.54 10.33
C ARG A 48 16.53 3.35 9.91
N ASP A 49 16.36 4.30 8.99
CA ASP A 49 17.50 4.99 8.36
C ASP A 49 17.76 6.39 8.96
N GLY A 50 17.06 6.76 10.04
CA GLY A 50 17.26 8.03 10.74
C GLY A 50 16.97 9.28 9.89
N LEU A 51 16.10 9.17 8.89
CA LEU A 51 15.88 10.24 7.90
C LEU A 51 15.05 11.40 8.47
N ASN A 52 15.46 12.63 8.17
CA ASN A 52 14.64 13.82 8.45
C ASN A 52 13.55 14.03 7.38
N ILE A 53 12.54 13.14 7.37
CA ILE A 53 11.39 13.23 6.46
C ILE A 53 10.07 13.24 7.22
N ARG A 54 8.98 13.61 6.53
CA ARG A 54 7.61 13.57 7.05
C ARG A 54 6.80 12.50 6.29
N PRO A 55 6.70 11.26 6.80
CA PRO A 55 6.03 10.15 6.11
C PRO A 55 4.56 10.43 5.78
N PHE A 56 3.84 11.11 6.68
CA PHE A 56 2.43 11.44 6.49
C PHE A 56 2.19 12.19 5.19
N TRP A 57 2.93 13.28 4.96
CA TRP A 57 2.81 14.07 3.72
C TRP A 57 3.23 13.29 2.48
N ARG A 58 4.19 12.35 2.60
CA ARG A 58 4.55 11.48 1.48
C ARG A 58 3.46 10.46 1.13
N GLY A 59 2.62 10.07 2.10
CA GLY A 59 1.43 9.27 1.86
C GLY A 59 0.32 10.09 1.18
N VAL A 60 0.00 11.27 1.73
CA VAL A 60 -1.01 12.19 1.16
C VAL A 60 -0.66 12.58 -0.27
N PHE A 61 0.60 12.92 -0.52
CA PHE A 61 1.14 13.27 -1.82
C PHE A 61 1.76 12.05 -2.54
N GLY A 62 1.15 10.87 -2.37
CA GLY A 62 1.67 9.59 -2.86
C GLY A 62 2.05 9.61 -4.34
N VAL A 63 1.31 10.35 -5.18
CA VAL A 63 1.61 10.53 -6.62
C VAL A 63 3.04 11.00 -6.87
N PHE A 64 3.56 11.91 -6.05
CA PHE A 64 4.93 12.44 -6.21
C PHE A 64 6.00 11.53 -5.58
N PHE A 65 5.64 10.78 -4.53
CA PHE A 65 6.61 10.03 -3.73
C PHE A 65 6.63 8.53 -4.04
N CYS A 66 5.65 7.97 -4.74
CA CYS A 66 5.54 6.54 -5.05
C CYS A 66 6.76 6.04 -5.83
N HIS A 67 7.19 6.76 -6.87
CA HIS A 67 8.42 6.44 -7.60
C HIS A 67 9.64 6.30 -6.68
N SER A 68 9.87 7.30 -5.83
CA SER A 68 10.99 7.29 -4.90
C SER A 68 10.87 6.19 -3.85
N LEU A 69 9.65 5.84 -3.43
CA LEU A 69 9.41 4.77 -2.48
C LEU A 69 9.74 3.40 -3.08
N LEU A 70 9.16 3.11 -4.24
CA LEU A 70 9.34 1.83 -4.94
C LEU A 70 10.80 1.62 -5.33
N ARG A 71 11.48 2.67 -5.78
CA ARG A 71 12.93 2.62 -6.03
C ARG A 71 13.70 2.29 -4.76
N ARG A 72 13.35 2.90 -3.63
CA ARG A 72 14.04 2.68 -2.36
C ARG A 72 13.83 1.28 -1.79
N ILE A 73 12.64 0.70 -1.98
CA ILE A 73 12.38 -0.72 -1.66
C ILE A 73 13.21 -1.63 -2.57
N HIS A 74 13.26 -1.33 -3.86
CA HIS A 74 13.98 -2.13 -4.86
C HIS A 74 15.51 -2.08 -4.70
N GLU A 75 16.06 -0.94 -4.26
CA GLU A 75 17.50 -0.70 -4.10
C GLU A 75 17.98 -0.94 -2.65
N ASP A 76 17.10 -1.39 -1.76
CA ASP A 76 17.43 -1.62 -0.36
C ASP A 76 18.52 -2.68 -0.20
N LYS A 77 19.67 -2.32 0.39
CA LYS A 77 20.84 -3.19 0.48
C LYS A 77 20.56 -4.47 1.27
N GLU A 78 19.82 -4.35 2.37
CA GLU A 78 19.51 -5.47 3.25
C GLU A 78 18.51 -6.42 2.57
N ALA A 79 17.41 -5.88 2.02
CA ALA A 79 16.44 -6.70 1.30
C ALA A 79 17.06 -7.42 0.10
N ARG A 80 17.92 -6.73 -0.68
CA ARG A 80 18.61 -7.32 -1.84
C ARG A 80 19.62 -8.40 -1.46
N SER A 81 20.23 -8.32 -0.28
CA SER A 81 21.12 -9.37 0.23
C SER A 81 20.39 -10.70 0.48
N ILE A 82 19.07 -10.63 0.70
CA ILE A 82 18.21 -11.79 0.95
C ILE A 82 17.58 -12.28 -0.35
N GLN A 83 17.03 -11.36 -1.16
CA GLN A 83 16.36 -11.68 -2.40
C GLN A 83 16.39 -10.49 -3.37
N LEU A 84 16.74 -10.76 -4.62
CA LEU A 84 16.67 -9.75 -5.67
C LEU A 84 15.20 -9.47 -6.07
N PRO A 85 14.79 -8.20 -6.19
CA PRO A 85 13.47 -7.85 -6.68
C PRO A 85 13.34 -8.17 -8.16
N ILE A 86 12.17 -8.69 -8.55
CA ILE A 86 11.85 -9.08 -9.95
C ILE A 86 10.89 -8.07 -10.61
N PHE A 87 10.49 -7.02 -9.88
CA PHE A 87 9.57 -6.01 -10.37
C PHE A 87 10.30 -4.76 -10.90
N SER A 88 9.69 -4.06 -11.85
CA SER A 88 10.16 -2.75 -12.29
C SER A 88 9.63 -1.65 -11.35
N PRO A 89 10.48 -0.99 -10.54
CA PRO A 89 10.01 0.04 -9.60
C PRO A 89 9.42 1.24 -10.33
N GLY A 90 10.05 1.66 -11.45
CA GLY A 90 9.57 2.75 -12.27
C GLY A 90 8.26 2.42 -12.98
N GLY A 91 8.18 1.23 -13.61
CA GLY A 91 7.00 0.81 -14.35
C GLY A 91 5.77 0.67 -13.46
N LEU A 92 5.91 0.05 -12.28
CA LEU A 92 4.80 -0.07 -11.33
C LEU A 92 4.38 1.27 -10.73
N ALA A 93 5.33 2.15 -10.41
CA ALA A 93 5.00 3.49 -9.91
C ALA A 93 4.26 4.32 -10.97
N THR A 94 4.73 4.31 -12.23
CA THR A 94 4.07 5.00 -13.33
C THR A 94 2.67 4.43 -13.57
N GLY A 95 2.53 3.10 -13.63
CA GLY A 95 1.25 2.44 -13.81
C GLY A 95 0.26 2.81 -12.71
N TRP A 96 0.70 2.81 -11.46
CA TRP A 96 -0.10 3.24 -10.31
C TRP A 96 -0.58 4.70 -10.47
N VAL A 97 0.33 5.63 -10.79
CA VAL A 97 -0.03 7.04 -10.99
C VAL A 97 -1.01 7.23 -12.14
N ILE A 98 -0.80 6.55 -13.27
CA ILE A 98 -1.70 6.61 -14.42
C ILE A 98 -3.09 6.11 -14.03
N LEU A 99 -3.20 4.98 -13.33
CA LEU A 99 -4.50 4.43 -12.91
C LEU A 99 -5.23 5.36 -11.93
N ILE A 100 -4.51 6.01 -11.01
CA ILE A 100 -5.09 7.04 -10.14
C ILE A 100 -5.61 8.23 -10.96
N ILE A 101 -4.83 8.72 -11.93
CA ILE A 101 -5.26 9.82 -12.81
C ILE A 101 -6.49 9.43 -13.62
N VAL A 102 -6.49 8.24 -14.23
CA VAL A 102 -7.63 7.73 -15.00
C VAL A 102 -8.86 7.60 -14.12
N SER A 103 -8.73 7.06 -12.89
CA SER A 103 -9.84 6.98 -11.93
C SER A 103 -10.42 8.35 -11.60
N ASN A 104 -9.57 9.35 -11.37
CA ASN A 104 -10.01 10.73 -11.12
C ASN A 104 -10.65 11.39 -12.35
N ILE A 105 -10.26 11.02 -13.58
CA ILE A 105 -10.89 11.53 -14.80
C ILE A 105 -12.27 10.89 -14.98
N VAL A 106 -12.37 9.57 -14.82
CA VAL A 106 -13.62 8.81 -14.95
C VAL A 106 -14.64 9.27 -13.91
N SER A 107 -14.23 9.53 -12.67
CA SER A 107 -15.13 10.00 -11.60
C SER A 107 -15.73 11.39 -11.85
N ARG A 108 -15.18 12.17 -12.79
CA ARG A 108 -15.70 13.49 -13.17
C ARG A 108 -16.75 13.45 -14.28
N ALA A 109 -16.94 12.30 -14.92
CA ALA A 109 -18.04 12.15 -15.86
C ALA A 109 -19.39 12.27 -15.13
N PRO A 110 -20.44 12.78 -15.79
CA PRO A 110 -21.75 12.95 -15.17
C PRO A 110 -22.37 11.61 -14.79
N GLY A 111 -23.11 11.61 -13.67
CA GLY A 111 -23.84 10.45 -13.16
C GLY A 111 -23.05 9.61 -12.16
N ILE A 112 -23.76 9.05 -11.19
CA ILE A 112 -23.16 8.27 -10.09
C ILE A 112 -22.50 6.98 -10.56
N VAL A 113 -22.97 6.42 -11.69
CA VAL A 113 -22.40 5.22 -12.32
C VAL A 113 -20.93 5.43 -12.67
N ALA A 114 -20.55 6.63 -13.14
CA ALA A 114 -19.16 6.94 -13.44
C ALA A 114 -18.27 6.92 -12.18
N SER A 115 -18.77 7.42 -11.06
CA SER A 115 -18.08 7.35 -9.77
C SER A 115 -17.92 5.89 -9.31
N ILE A 116 -18.93 5.05 -9.48
CA ILE A 116 -18.85 3.62 -9.17
C ILE A 116 -17.83 2.92 -10.06
N ILE A 117 -17.83 3.17 -11.37
CA ILE A 117 -16.83 2.60 -12.29
C ILE A 117 -15.42 3.02 -11.88
N SER A 118 -15.23 4.29 -11.48
CA SER A 118 -13.92 4.78 -11.04
C SER A 118 -13.37 4.06 -9.81
N ALA A 119 -14.26 3.58 -8.92
CA ALA A 119 -13.94 2.81 -7.72
C ALA A 119 -13.31 1.45 -8.03
N PHE A 120 -13.68 0.86 -9.17
CA PHE A 120 -13.24 -0.46 -9.58
C PHE A 120 -11.96 -0.43 -10.41
N ILE A 121 -11.41 0.75 -10.72
CA ILE A 121 -10.12 0.85 -11.40
C ILE A 121 -9.02 0.32 -10.45
N PRO A 122 -8.32 -0.77 -10.81
CA PRO A 122 -7.57 -1.55 -9.83
C PRO A 122 -6.12 -1.06 -9.68
N SER A 123 -5.93 0.19 -9.21
CA SER A 123 -4.59 0.79 -9.02
C SER A 123 -3.70 -0.03 -8.09
N PHE A 124 -4.28 -0.63 -7.04
CA PHE A 124 -3.57 -1.49 -6.10
C PHE A 124 -2.83 -2.68 -6.74
N LEU A 125 -3.21 -3.12 -7.94
CA LEU A 125 -2.51 -4.21 -8.65
C LEU A 125 -1.05 -3.84 -8.93
N CYS A 126 -0.74 -2.56 -9.12
CA CYS A 126 0.64 -2.10 -9.27
C CYS A 126 1.47 -2.27 -7.99
N LEU A 127 0.83 -2.35 -6.81
CA LEU A 127 1.50 -2.51 -5.52
C LEU A 127 1.65 -3.98 -5.10
N VAL A 128 0.86 -4.89 -5.69
CA VAL A 128 0.87 -6.33 -5.37
C VAL A 128 2.26 -6.97 -5.55
N PRO A 129 2.99 -6.80 -6.67
CA PRO A 129 4.31 -7.38 -6.84
C PRO A 129 5.31 -6.87 -5.77
N VAL A 130 5.20 -5.60 -5.39
CA VAL A 130 6.05 -4.97 -4.37
C VAL A 130 5.73 -5.53 -2.98
N GLN A 131 4.45 -5.70 -2.65
CA GLN A 131 4.04 -6.31 -1.39
C GLN A 131 4.45 -7.79 -1.29
N ASN A 132 4.35 -8.55 -2.39
CA ASN A 132 4.84 -9.92 -2.45
C ASN A 132 6.35 -9.99 -2.19
N TYR A 133 7.12 -9.09 -2.82
CA TYR A 133 8.55 -8.98 -2.58
C TYR A 133 8.86 -8.69 -1.10
N ILE A 134 8.23 -7.67 -0.51
CA ILE A 134 8.38 -7.33 0.91
C ILE A 134 8.08 -8.54 1.79
N ASN A 135 6.94 -9.20 1.58
CA ASN A 135 6.55 -10.36 2.37
C ASN A 135 7.56 -11.51 2.25
N SER A 136 8.07 -11.78 1.06
CA SER A 136 9.07 -12.84 0.84
C SER A 136 10.41 -12.55 1.50
N VAL A 137 10.85 -11.28 1.49
CA VAL A 137 12.09 -10.85 2.13
C VAL A 137 11.96 -10.96 3.65
N GLU A 138 10.87 -10.42 4.22
CA GLU A 138 10.65 -10.43 5.65
C GLU A 138 10.47 -11.86 6.20
N GLU A 139 9.81 -12.74 5.46
CA GLU A 139 9.69 -14.15 5.87
C GLU A 139 11.04 -14.86 5.90
N LYS A 140 11.90 -14.62 4.91
CA LYS A 140 13.26 -15.19 4.90
C LYS A 140 14.17 -14.58 5.97
N ARG A 141 13.99 -13.30 6.27
CA ARG A 141 14.76 -12.55 7.27
C ARG A 141 14.40 -12.93 8.70
N SER A 142 13.12 -13.09 8.97
CA SER A 142 12.59 -13.40 10.30
C SER A 142 11.46 -14.41 10.17
N PRO A 143 11.80 -15.71 9.96
CA PRO A 143 10.81 -16.77 9.81
C PRO A 143 9.87 -16.84 10.99
N GLY A 144 8.57 -17.01 10.72
CA GLY A 144 7.54 -17.06 11.76
C GLY A 144 7.19 -15.71 12.41
N GLN A 145 7.82 -14.60 12.01
CA GLN A 145 7.35 -13.27 12.40
C GLN A 145 5.95 -13.05 11.81
N GLY A 146 5.01 -12.64 12.67
CA GLY A 146 3.63 -12.39 12.25
C GLY A 146 3.50 -11.20 11.31
N PHE A 147 2.38 -11.15 10.58
CA PHE A 147 1.99 -9.95 9.83
C PHE A 147 1.70 -8.79 10.78
N TYR A 148 1.91 -7.56 10.29
CA TYR A 148 1.50 -6.36 11.00
C TYR A 148 0.00 -6.43 11.34
N GLY A 149 -0.36 -6.20 12.60
CA GLY A 149 -1.74 -6.33 13.08
C GLY A 149 -2.68 -5.23 12.55
N TRP A 150 -3.95 -5.34 12.95
CA TRP A 150 -4.89 -4.23 12.76
C TRP A 150 -4.40 -3.00 13.53
N SER A 151 -4.62 -1.83 12.95
CA SER A 151 -4.14 -0.56 13.49
C SER A 151 -5.21 0.48 13.29
N SER A 152 -5.16 1.58 14.05
CA SER A 152 -6.11 2.68 13.90
C SER A 152 -6.15 3.22 12.47
N GLY A 153 -5.03 3.21 11.73
CA GLY A 153 -5.01 3.62 10.34
C GLY A 153 -5.82 2.69 9.42
N HIS A 154 -5.78 1.38 9.66
CA HIS A 154 -6.62 0.41 8.92
C HIS A 154 -8.11 0.70 9.16
N ILE A 155 -8.48 0.95 10.42
CA ILE A 155 -9.86 1.22 10.83
C ILE A 155 -10.34 2.53 10.22
N VAL A 156 -9.54 3.59 10.27
CA VAL A 156 -9.87 4.90 9.68
C VAL A 156 -10.12 4.79 8.17
N CYS A 157 -9.23 4.11 7.43
CA CYS A 157 -9.43 3.89 5.98
C CYS A 157 -10.73 3.12 5.70
N LEU A 158 -11.05 2.11 6.51
CA LEU A 158 -12.26 1.31 6.36
C LEU A 158 -13.53 2.13 6.65
N VAL A 159 -13.54 2.93 7.71
CA VAL A 159 -14.69 3.80 8.04
C VAL A 159 -14.93 4.84 6.94
N ILE A 160 -13.88 5.52 6.47
CA ILE A 160 -13.98 6.49 5.37
C ILE A 160 -14.52 5.80 4.11
N GLY A 161 -13.99 4.62 3.79
CA GLY A 161 -14.44 3.80 2.68
C GLY A 161 -15.93 3.45 2.72
N ILE A 162 -16.40 2.95 3.87
CA ILE A 162 -17.82 2.60 4.07
C ILE A 162 -18.71 3.83 3.89
N ILE A 163 -18.31 5.00 4.40
CA ILE A 163 -19.07 6.24 4.23
C ILE A 163 -19.16 6.60 2.74
N ILE A 164 -18.05 6.52 1.99
CA ILE A 164 -18.05 6.79 0.54
C ILE A 164 -18.97 5.81 -0.19
N TRP A 165 -18.86 4.51 0.08
CA TRP A 165 -19.73 3.49 -0.52
C TRP A 165 -21.21 3.74 -0.21
N ALA A 166 -21.55 4.10 1.03
CA ALA A 166 -22.93 4.42 1.41
C ALA A 166 -23.46 5.63 0.61
N LEU A 167 -22.66 6.70 0.49
CA LEU A 167 -23.03 7.87 -0.32
C LEU A 167 -23.23 7.52 -1.79
N LEU A 168 -22.37 6.67 -2.36
CA LEU A 168 -22.49 6.23 -3.75
C LEU A 168 -23.76 5.40 -3.99
N LEU A 169 -24.10 4.50 -3.06
CA LEU A 169 -25.31 3.67 -3.17
C LEU A 169 -26.59 4.50 -3.00
N ILE A 170 -26.60 5.48 -2.08
CA ILE A 170 -27.71 6.42 -1.92
C ILE A 170 -27.88 7.25 -3.20
N GLY A 171 -26.79 7.77 -3.75
CA GLY A 171 -26.80 8.51 -5.02
C GLY A 171 -27.34 7.66 -6.18
N LEU A 172 -26.92 6.40 -6.27
CA LEU A 172 -27.42 5.45 -7.28
C LEU A 172 -28.92 5.23 -7.15
N GLY A 173 -29.43 5.04 -5.94
CA GLY A 173 -30.86 4.91 -5.69
C GLY A 173 -31.68 6.16 -6.01
N SER A 174 -31.07 7.34 -6.05
CA SER A 174 -31.73 8.59 -6.42
C SER A 174 -31.75 8.87 -7.93
N GLU A 175 -30.89 8.21 -8.70
CA GLU A 175 -30.81 8.37 -10.17
C GLU A 175 -31.64 7.31 -10.93
N MET A 176 -32.02 6.21 -10.28
CA MET A 176 -32.90 5.16 -10.83
C MET A 176 -34.38 5.47 -10.60
#